data_AF-A0A3R6YDB6-F1
#
_entry.id   AF-A0A3R6YDB6-F1
#
_cell.length_a   1.000
_cell.length_b   1.000
_cell.length_c   1.000
_cell.angle_alpha   90.00
_cell.angle_beta   90.00
_cell.angle_gamma   90.00
#
_symmetry.space_group_name_H-M   'P 1'
#
loop_
_entity.id
_entity.type
_entity.pdbx_description
1 polymer ?
#
loop_
_entity_poly.entity_id
_entity_poly.type
_entity_poly.pdbx_seq_one_letter_code
_entity_poly.pdbx_strand_id
1 'polypeptide(L)'
;METERTRRVSQHNLAIVHNELLRAQSKRAVVVAMEAERARRMSHDAIAEVGAAQLHPVVEIRWGVYRCTVIFCDAIPSTRSCSSPKASAVDASNQEESLSELPVASTAPDVEKLALRGTPVCEYLLVDYDALDLRETLADVLPALPANCDASKLQTIRLLRFLRGHKGNVDAAAAKYRANVDLRQKYNLDTIRDNIVLGRMTVQDFPHYEKIRRYVPAVTAYDIEDDSHNVLAFEKVGAVDVHGLMVNVSEAEWLTFALHELELRALTLDQRSLEHRTLVCVTVLRDLDGFSLTRLTRPALARLQRTVSLASTCYPESVHKSVFVNTPLWLDDAQRQKTVFLTRGDASGATEADIRPRDVLTVPFRMNANDTLCWEFCVAQYDVDFLVKFRTQGDGGAVEQSVEGWDKARFVHGQVEAASWTAPSAGVAVLCWDNSFSWTRGKTLCYKASVAKPSIVMNDMSDDAMDLSGHTSL
;
A
#
# COMPACT_ATOMS: atom_id res chain seq x y z
N MET A 1 -37.23 17.63 -30.18
CA MET A 1 -35.79 17.68 -29.84
C MET A 1 -35.57 18.47 -28.55
N GLU A 2 -36.13 19.69 -28.45
CA GLU A 2 -36.07 20.52 -27.24
C GLU A 2 -36.65 19.85 -25.99
N THR A 3 -37.81 19.19 -26.11
CA THR A 3 -38.48 18.50 -25.00
C THR A 3 -37.67 17.35 -24.40
N GLU A 4 -36.99 16.57 -25.24
CA GLU A 4 -36.12 15.47 -24.79
C GLU A 4 -34.82 16.00 -24.15
N ARG A 5 -34.31 17.13 -24.63
CA ARG A 5 -33.17 17.84 -24.01
C ARG A 5 -33.53 18.34 -22.62
N THR A 6 -34.69 18.98 -22.45
CA THR A 6 -35.19 19.45 -21.15
C THR A 6 -35.41 18.29 -20.18
N ARG A 7 -35.93 17.16 -20.67
CA ARG A 7 -36.12 15.95 -19.85
C ARG A 7 -34.80 15.40 -19.31
N ARG A 8 -33.76 15.32 -20.16
CA ARG A 8 -32.42 14.85 -19.75
C ARG A 8 -31.74 15.80 -18.75
N VAL A 9 -31.86 17.11 -18.96
CA VAL A 9 -31.34 18.11 -18.01
C VAL A 9 -32.06 18.00 -16.66
N SER A 10 -33.39 17.82 -16.66
CA SER A 10 -34.17 17.62 -15.44
C SER A 10 -33.78 16.33 -14.70
N GLN A 11 -33.62 15.20 -15.41
CA GLN A 11 -33.17 13.95 -14.82
C GLN A 11 -31.74 14.04 -14.26
N HIS A 12 -30.84 14.72 -14.96
CA HIS A 12 -29.48 14.96 -14.49
C HIS A 12 -29.45 15.82 -13.23
N ASN A 13 -30.24 16.89 -13.19
CA ASN A 13 -30.35 17.75 -12.01
C ASN A 13 -30.94 16.99 -10.81
N LEU A 14 -31.94 16.14 -11.03
CA LEU A 14 -32.49 15.28 -9.98
C LEU A 14 -31.46 14.28 -9.45
N ALA A 15 -30.64 13.70 -10.33
CA ALA A 15 -29.56 12.79 -9.93
C ALA A 15 -28.47 13.52 -9.10
N ILE A 16 -28.13 14.75 -9.46
CA ILE A 16 -27.21 15.60 -8.68
C ILE A 16 -27.77 15.85 -7.29
N VAL A 17 -29.00 16.35 -7.18
CA VAL A 17 -29.65 16.64 -5.89
C VAL A 17 -29.78 15.39 -5.02
N HIS A 18 -30.11 14.24 -5.63
CA HIS A 18 -30.20 12.97 -4.91
C HIS A 18 -28.84 12.54 -4.35
N ASN A 19 -27.77 12.65 -5.15
CA ASN A 19 -26.41 12.38 -4.69
C ASN A 19 -25.98 13.35 -3.58
N GLU A 20 -26.31 14.64 -3.68
CA GLU A 20 -26.04 15.62 -2.63
C GLU A 20 -26.78 15.28 -1.32
N LEU A 21 -28.04 14.85 -1.41
CA LEU A 21 -28.84 14.45 -0.25
C LEU A 21 -28.27 13.20 0.44
N LEU A 22 -27.98 12.15 -0.34
CA LEU A 22 -27.34 10.93 0.18
C LEU A 22 -26.00 11.27 0.83
N ARG A 23 -25.22 12.16 0.20
CA ARG A 23 -23.96 12.62 0.75
C ARG A 23 -24.12 13.39 2.06
N ALA A 24 -25.12 14.26 2.16
CA ALA A 24 -25.43 14.97 3.39
C ALA A 24 -25.85 14.01 4.52
N GLN A 25 -26.65 12.99 4.20
CA GLN A 25 -27.01 11.93 5.14
C GLN A 25 -25.79 11.12 5.59
N SER A 26 -24.94 10.68 4.65
CA SER A 26 -23.70 9.97 4.96
C SER A 26 -22.75 10.81 5.81
N LYS A 27 -22.60 12.11 5.52
CA LYS A 27 -21.82 13.04 6.35
C LYS A 27 -22.36 13.08 7.79
N ARG A 28 -23.68 13.18 7.99
CA ARG A 28 -24.30 13.15 9.32
C ARG A 28 -24.05 11.82 10.04
N ALA A 29 -24.21 10.70 9.33
CA ALA A 29 -23.97 9.38 9.90
C ALA A 29 -22.51 9.20 10.35
N VAL A 30 -21.54 9.67 9.56
CA VAL A 30 -20.12 9.64 9.92
C VAL A 30 -19.84 10.51 11.14
N VAL A 31 -20.41 11.71 11.23
CA VAL A 31 -20.25 12.57 12.42
C VAL A 31 -20.78 11.89 13.68
N VAL A 32 -21.97 11.29 13.61
CA VAL A 32 -22.55 10.53 14.73
C VAL A 32 -21.66 9.34 15.11
N ALA A 33 -21.18 8.57 14.14
CA ALA A 33 -20.27 7.44 14.39
C ALA A 33 -18.94 7.90 15.01
N MET A 34 -18.40 9.02 14.53
CA MET A 34 -17.16 9.62 15.06
C MET A 34 -17.34 10.13 16.48
N GLU A 35 -18.46 10.80 16.79
CA GLU A 35 -18.80 11.26 18.13
C GLU A 35 -19.04 10.08 19.09
N ALA A 36 -19.71 9.03 18.64
CA ALA A 36 -19.88 7.79 19.41
C ALA A 36 -18.54 7.13 19.73
N GLU A 37 -17.64 7.02 18.74
CA GLU A 37 -16.29 6.46 18.95
C GLU A 37 -15.44 7.36 19.85
N ARG A 38 -15.54 8.69 19.72
CA ARG A 38 -14.89 9.64 20.62
C ARG A 38 -15.39 9.47 22.05
N ALA A 39 -16.71 9.36 22.26
CA ALA A 39 -17.31 9.14 23.57
C ALA A 39 -16.85 7.80 24.18
N ARG A 40 -16.79 6.73 23.38
CA ARG A 40 -16.26 5.42 23.80
C ARG A 40 -14.80 5.47 24.23
N ARG A 41 -13.96 6.30 23.58
CA ARG A 41 -12.57 6.50 23.99
C ARG A 41 -12.45 7.31 25.27
N MET A 42 -13.21 8.40 25.40
CA MET A 42 -13.22 9.18 26.64
C MET A 42 -13.73 8.35 27.84
N SER A 43 -14.69 7.44 27.62
CA SER A 43 -15.13 6.53 28.68
C SER A 43 -14.05 5.50 29.04
N HIS A 44 -13.30 4.99 28.06
CA HIS A 44 -12.17 4.09 28.32
C HIS A 44 -11.04 4.78 29.11
N ASP A 45 -10.71 6.03 28.74
CA ASP A 45 -9.68 6.81 29.43
C ASP A 45 -10.11 7.15 30.86
N ALA A 46 -11.38 7.49 31.09
CA ALA A 46 -11.93 7.72 32.42
C ALA A 46 -11.93 6.44 33.29
N ILE A 47 -12.22 5.27 32.71
CA ILE A 47 -12.14 3.98 33.42
C ILE A 47 -10.67 3.62 33.74
N ALA A 48 -9.74 3.92 32.84
CA ALA A 48 -8.30 3.71 33.06
C ALA A 48 -7.74 4.63 34.17
N GLU A 49 -8.18 5.90 34.24
CA GLU A 49 -7.83 6.82 35.34
C GLU A 49 -8.38 6.34 36.69
N VAL A 50 -9.62 5.84 36.74
CA VAL A 50 -10.22 5.29 37.97
C VAL A 50 -9.52 4.00 38.41
N GLY A 51 -9.13 3.14 37.47
CA GLY A 51 -8.34 1.94 37.74
C GLY A 51 -6.92 2.24 38.24
N ALA A 52 -6.28 3.28 37.70
CA ALA A 52 -4.96 3.74 38.16
C ALA A 52 -5.02 4.41 39.55
N ALA A 53 -6.12 5.08 39.89
CA ALA A 53 -6.31 5.72 41.21
C ALA A 53 -6.49 4.72 42.37
N GLN A 54 -6.76 3.44 42.11
CA GLN A 54 -6.94 2.41 43.14
C GLN A 54 -5.65 1.63 43.50
N LEU A 55 -4.53 1.87 42.82
CA LEU A 55 -3.26 1.18 43.05
C LEU A 55 -2.10 2.17 43.32
N HIS A 56 -1.97 2.60 44.58
CA HIS A 56 -0.74 3.10 45.23
C HIS A 56 -0.20 4.51 44.85
N PRO A 57 0.66 5.12 45.70
CA PRO A 57 0.68 6.56 45.97
C PRO A 57 1.60 7.39 45.06
N VAL A 58 1.23 8.66 44.94
CA VAL A 58 1.95 9.86 44.45
C VAL A 58 3.43 9.63 44.11
N VAL A 59 3.73 9.55 42.81
CA VAL A 59 5.01 9.99 42.25
C VAL A 59 4.71 10.95 41.10
N GLU A 60 5.00 12.22 41.35
CA GLU A 60 4.85 13.32 40.41
C GLU A 60 5.91 13.19 39.29
N ILE A 61 5.50 12.76 38.10
CA ILE A 61 6.38 12.75 36.92
C ILE A 61 6.17 14.06 36.14
N ARG A 62 7.12 14.98 36.31
CA ARG A 62 7.28 16.18 35.49
C ARG A 62 7.54 15.80 34.04
N TRP A 63 6.72 16.30 33.11
CA TRP A 63 7.01 16.27 31.67
C TRP A 63 8.18 17.21 31.35
N GLY A 64 9.38 16.66 31.31
CA GLY A 64 10.57 17.33 30.78
C GLY A 64 10.50 17.42 29.26
N VAL A 65 10.48 18.66 28.74
CA VAL A 65 10.68 18.96 27.32
C VAL A 65 12.09 18.54 26.94
N TYR A 66 12.25 17.44 26.20
CA TYR A 66 13.53 17.09 25.61
C TYR A 66 13.65 17.73 24.21
N ARG A 67 14.44 18.82 24.15
CA ARG A 67 15.08 19.29 22.92
C ARG A 67 16.04 18.20 22.46
N CYS A 68 15.81 17.61 21.29
CA CYS A 68 16.78 16.71 20.66
C CYS A 68 17.79 17.55 19.86
N THR A 69 19.02 17.59 20.34
CA THR A 69 20.17 18.16 19.63
C THR A 69 20.64 17.15 18.58
N VAL A 70 20.75 17.58 17.32
CA VAL A 70 21.32 16.78 16.21
C VAL A 70 22.83 16.68 16.42
N ILE A 71 23.35 15.47 16.53
CA ILE A 71 24.79 15.19 16.51
C ILE A 71 25.14 14.72 15.09
N PHE A 72 25.93 15.52 14.37
CA PHE A 72 26.57 15.14 13.12
C PHE A 72 27.68 14.11 13.42
N CYS A 73 27.72 13.01 12.67
CA CYS A 73 28.88 12.11 12.65
C CYS A 73 29.49 12.15 11.25
N ASP A 74 30.70 12.72 11.18
CA ASP A 74 31.52 12.85 9.98
C ASP A 74 31.94 11.49 9.41
N ALA A 75 32.08 11.47 8.09
CA ALA A 75 32.57 10.35 7.30
C ALA A 75 34.05 10.05 7.59
N ILE A 76 34.39 8.76 7.67
CA ILE A 76 35.78 8.28 7.59
C ILE A 76 35.89 7.40 6.32
N PRO A 77 36.91 7.63 5.46
CA PRO A 77 37.07 6.93 4.19
C PRO A 77 37.86 5.63 4.36
N SER A 78 37.52 4.59 3.60
CA SER A 78 38.44 3.47 3.36
C SER A 78 38.46 3.06 1.90
N THR A 79 39.60 3.33 1.28
CA THR A 79 40.09 2.74 0.04
C THR A 79 40.42 1.25 0.28
N ARG A 80 40.15 0.38 -0.71
CA ARG A 80 41.11 -0.61 -1.25
C ARG A 80 40.51 -1.40 -2.41
N SER A 81 41.33 -1.44 -3.46
CA SER A 81 41.23 -2.21 -4.70
C SER A 81 41.38 -3.72 -4.48
N CYS A 82 40.71 -4.53 -5.31
CA CYS A 82 41.25 -5.83 -5.73
C CYS A 82 40.77 -6.19 -7.14
N SER A 83 41.71 -6.69 -7.92
CA SER A 83 41.67 -6.98 -9.36
C SER A 83 41.04 -8.34 -9.72
N SER A 84 40.44 -8.35 -10.92
CA SER A 84 39.82 -9.40 -11.76
C SER A 84 40.37 -10.86 -11.71
N PRO A 85 39.64 -11.83 -12.30
CA PRO A 85 39.94 -12.16 -13.70
C PRO A 85 38.73 -12.39 -14.63
N LYS A 86 39.00 -12.17 -15.93
CA LYS A 86 38.14 -12.39 -17.10
C LYS A 86 37.65 -13.84 -17.20
N ALA A 87 36.37 -14.01 -17.54
CA ALA A 87 35.85 -15.23 -18.17
C ALA A 87 34.89 -14.85 -19.32
N SER A 88 34.92 -15.68 -20.34
CA SER A 88 34.50 -15.48 -21.72
C SER A 88 32.99 -15.40 -21.96
N ALA A 89 32.64 -14.69 -23.03
CA ALA A 89 31.34 -14.67 -23.68
C ALA A 89 30.79 -16.07 -23.99
N VAL A 90 29.48 -16.29 -23.78
CA VAL A 90 28.50 -16.89 -24.71
C VAL A 90 27.08 -16.64 -24.16
N ASP A 91 26.16 -16.38 -25.10
CA ASP A 91 24.69 -16.38 -25.07
C ASP A 91 23.89 -15.16 -24.58
N ALA A 92 23.38 -14.47 -25.60
CA ALA A 92 22.31 -13.50 -25.57
C ALA A 92 20.96 -14.22 -25.63
N SER A 93 20.16 -14.11 -24.57
CA SER A 93 18.69 -14.04 -24.58
C SER A 93 18.15 -14.33 -23.17
N ASN A 94 18.11 -13.28 -22.34
CA ASN A 94 17.19 -13.12 -21.20
C ASN A 94 17.52 -11.76 -20.57
N GLN A 95 16.95 -10.69 -21.13
CA GLN A 95 16.89 -9.43 -20.40
C GLN A 95 15.81 -9.59 -19.33
N GLU A 96 16.24 -9.93 -18.11
CA GLU A 96 15.44 -9.65 -16.91
C GLU A 96 15.23 -8.13 -16.87
N GLU A 97 13.96 -7.72 -17.05
CA GLU A 97 13.54 -6.34 -16.84
C GLU A 97 13.85 -5.94 -15.40
N SER A 98 14.96 -5.23 -15.23
CA SER A 98 15.31 -4.52 -14.01
C SER A 98 14.12 -3.68 -13.55
N LEU A 99 13.57 -4.03 -12.39
CA LEU A 99 12.47 -3.32 -11.75
C LEU A 99 12.86 -1.86 -11.54
N SER A 100 12.24 -0.97 -12.30
CA SER A 100 12.40 0.47 -12.10
C SER A 100 11.93 0.89 -10.71
N GLU A 101 12.78 1.66 -10.01
CA GLU A 101 12.52 2.14 -8.65
C GLU A 101 11.16 2.84 -8.57
N LEU A 102 10.33 2.42 -7.62
CA LEU A 102 9.08 3.10 -7.28
C LEU A 102 9.40 4.52 -6.78
N PRO A 103 8.60 5.54 -7.13
CA PRO A 103 8.81 6.90 -6.66
C PRO A 103 8.69 6.95 -5.13
N VAL A 104 9.80 7.32 -4.49
CA VAL A 104 9.91 7.48 -3.04
C VAL A 104 9.35 8.86 -2.68
N ALA A 105 8.31 8.91 -1.84
CA ALA A 105 7.93 10.15 -1.18
C ALA A 105 9.14 10.66 -0.38
N SER A 106 9.48 11.94 -0.53
CA SER A 106 10.69 12.53 0.03
C SER A 106 10.92 12.15 1.48
N THR A 107 12.17 11.80 1.80
CA THR A 107 12.63 11.50 3.16
C THR A 107 12.79 12.75 4.02
N ALA A 108 12.60 13.96 3.46
CA ALA A 108 12.72 15.24 4.15
C ALA A 108 11.60 16.23 3.75
N PRO A 109 10.32 15.90 4.00
CA PRO A 109 9.19 16.73 3.59
C PRO A 109 9.20 18.11 4.26
N ASP A 110 9.85 18.25 5.43
CA ASP A 110 9.95 19.52 6.14
C ASP A 110 11.06 20.44 5.58
N VAL A 111 12.12 19.89 4.99
CA VAL A 111 13.16 20.66 4.29
C VAL A 111 12.61 21.15 2.95
N GLU A 112 11.85 20.31 2.25
CA GLU A 112 11.12 20.71 1.05
C GLU A 112 10.01 21.72 1.37
N LYS A 113 9.26 21.53 2.46
CA LYS A 113 8.32 22.56 2.96
C LYS A 113 9.01 23.85 3.39
N LEU A 114 10.24 23.82 3.90
CA LEU A 114 10.99 25.03 4.25
C LEU A 114 11.45 25.78 2.99
N ALA A 115 11.85 25.05 1.93
CA ALA A 115 12.06 25.62 0.61
C ALA A 115 10.78 26.22 0.01
N LEU A 116 9.61 25.67 0.38
CA LEU A 116 8.28 26.11 -0.09
C LEU A 116 7.62 27.22 0.76
N ARG A 117 8.01 27.43 2.02
CA ARG A 117 7.41 28.47 2.89
C ARG A 117 7.88 29.90 2.58
N GLY A 118 8.84 30.05 1.67
CA GLY A 118 9.40 31.36 1.29
C GLY A 118 8.77 32.00 0.05
N THR A 119 8.02 31.26 -0.78
CA THR A 119 7.55 31.80 -2.06
C THR A 119 6.12 31.35 -2.37
N PRO A 120 5.19 32.29 -2.59
CA PRO A 120 3.86 31.96 -3.08
C PRO A 120 4.00 31.23 -4.43
N VAL A 121 3.44 30.03 -4.49
CA VAL A 121 3.61 29.02 -5.56
C VAL A 121 2.97 29.46 -6.89
N CYS A 122 2.76 30.74 -7.19
CA CYS A 122 2.20 31.09 -8.50
C CYS A 122 2.39 32.49 -9.06
N GLU A 123 3.43 33.21 -8.64
CA GLU A 123 3.89 34.35 -9.43
C GLU A 123 5.19 34.05 -10.18
N TYR A 124 5.89 32.96 -9.82
CA TYR A 124 7.18 32.55 -10.41
C TYR A 124 7.20 31.17 -11.09
N LEU A 125 6.07 30.46 -11.16
CA LEU A 125 5.98 29.10 -11.74
C LEU A 125 6.02 29.06 -13.30
N LEU A 126 6.51 30.13 -13.92
CA LEU A 126 6.88 30.20 -15.34
C LEU A 126 8.39 30.44 -15.54
N VAL A 127 9.20 30.33 -14.47
CA VAL A 127 10.66 30.45 -14.55
C VAL A 127 11.36 29.43 -13.63
N ASP A 128 10.88 28.18 -13.61
CA ASP A 128 11.79 27.08 -13.29
C ASP A 128 12.61 26.85 -14.56
N TYR A 129 13.85 27.33 -14.60
CA TYR A 129 14.75 27.12 -15.74
C TYR A 129 14.81 25.63 -16.13
N ASP A 130 14.75 24.74 -15.14
CA ASP A 130 14.76 23.29 -15.35
C ASP A 130 13.52 22.75 -16.07
N ALA A 131 12.34 23.38 -15.92
CA ALA A 131 11.12 22.99 -16.64
C ALA A 131 11.12 23.51 -18.09
N LEU A 132 11.78 24.63 -18.35
CA LEU A 132 12.08 25.13 -19.70
C LEU A 132 13.08 24.17 -20.39
N ASP A 133 14.15 23.79 -19.70
CA ASP A 133 15.16 22.85 -20.22
C ASP A 133 14.56 21.47 -20.54
N LEU A 134 13.66 20.95 -19.68
CA LEU A 134 12.94 19.71 -19.94
C LEU A 134 12.02 19.82 -21.17
N ARG A 135 11.35 20.97 -21.35
CA ARG A 135 10.51 21.22 -22.52
C ARG A 135 11.32 21.27 -23.81
N GLU A 136 12.47 21.92 -23.79
CA GLU A 136 13.40 21.95 -24.94
C GLU A 136 13.94 20.56 -25.26
N THR A 137 14.36 19.82 -24.23
CA THR A 137 14.86 18.44 -24.36
C THR A 137 13.82 17.49 -24.93
N LEU A 138 12.52 17.75 -24.72
CA LEU A 138 11.40 16.94 -25.20
C LEU A 138 10.68 17.54 -26.42
N ALA A 139 11.27 18.55 -27.08
CA ALA A 139 10.64 19.20 -28.24
C ALA A 139 10.37 18.22 -29.40
N ASP A 140 11.07 17.09 -29.45
CA ASP A 140 10.88 16.01 -30.42
C ASP A 140 9.57 15.23 -30.23
N VAL A 141 9.07 15.13 -29.00
CA VAL A 141 7.89 14.31 -28.65
C VAL A 141 6.70 15.13 -28.15
N LEU A 142 6.89 16.42 -27.86
CA LEU A 142 5.82 17.29 -27.37
C LEU A 142 4.98 17.85 -28.53
N PRO A 143 3.64 17.86 -28.41
CA PRO A 143 2.80 18.54 -29.38
C PRO A 143 3.06 20.06 -29.36
N ALA A 144 3.09 20.66 -30.54
CA ALA A 144 3.17 22.11 -30.70
C ALA A 144 1.85 22.75 -30.26
N LEU A 145 1.90 23.52 -29.17
CA LEU A 145 0.74 24.20 -28.58
C LEU A 145 0.93 25.71 -28.58
N PRO A 146 -0.13 26.51 -28.81
CA PRO A 146 -0.07 27.96 -28.67
C PRO A 146 0.43 28.38 -27.28
N ALA A 147 1.24 29.44 -27.22
CA ALA A 147 1.66 30.00 -25.95
C ALA A 147 0.45 30.45 -25.12
N ASN A 148 0.51 30.25 -23.80
CA ASN A 148 -0.47 30.70 -22.81
C ASN A 148 -1.91 30.15 -22.93
N CYS A 149 -2.17 29.18 -23.81
CA CYS A 149 -3.44 28.45 -23.78
C CYS A 149 -3.47 27.42 -22.63
N ASP A 150 -4.66 27.03 -22.18
CA ASP A 150 -4.80 26.10 -21.06
C ASP A 150 -4.17 24.73 -21.35
N ALA A 151 -4.19 24.27 -22.60
CA ALA A 151 -3.49 23.05 -23.01
C ALA A 151 -1.97 23.14 -22.79
N SER A 152 -1.37 24.31 -23.09
CA SER A 152 0.06 24.57 -22.87
C SER A 152 0.39 24.62 -21.38
N LYS A 153 -0.46 25.24 -20.55
CA LYS A 153 -0.29 25.26 -19.09
C LYS A 153 -0.42 23.86 -18.48
N LEU A 154 -1.40 23.06 -18.93
CA LEU A 154 -1.57 21.67 -18.50
C LEU A 154 -0.37 20.80 -18.93
N GLN A 155 0.20 21.03 -20.12
CA GLN A 155 1.44 20.38 -20.55
C GLN A 155 2.58 20.73 -19.60
N THR A 156 2.75 22.01 -19.23
CA THR A 156 3.76 22.43 -18.24
C THR A 156 3.56 21.75 -16.88
N ILE A 157 2.32 21.66 -16.38
CA ILE A 157 2.02 20.94 -15.12
C ILE A 157 2.46 19.47 -15.19
N ARG A 158 2.20 18.78 -16.31
CA ARG A 158 2.65 17.40 -16.49
C ARG A 158 4.17 17.28 -16.53
N LEU A 159 4.85 18.17 -17.24
CA LEU A 159 6.32 18.20 -17.25
C LEU A 159 6.90 18.42 -15.85
N LEU A 160 6.29 19.31 -15.05
CA LEU A 160 6.68 19.54 -13.67
C LEU A 160 6.51 18.29 -12.79
N ARG A 161 5.45 17.49 -12.99
CA ARG A 161 5.28 16.20 -12.29
C ARG A 161 6.44 15.25 -12.59
N PHE A 162 6.85 15.14 -13.85
CA PHE A 162 8.00 14.30 -14.23
C PHE A 162 9.30 14.84 -13.63
N LEU A 163 9.55 16.15 -13.75
CA LEU A 163 10.76 16.77 -13.23
C LEU A 163 10.88 16.56 -11.71
N ARG A 164 9.81 16.81 -10.96
CA ARG A 164 9.77 16.60 -9.50
C ARG A 164 9.90 15.13 -9.11
N GLY A 165 9.19 14.23 -9.79
CA GLY A 165 9.29 12.79 -9.55
C GLY A 165 10.70 12.23 -9.79
N HIS A 166 11.53 12.98 -10.53
CA HIS A 166 12.93 12.66 -10.80
C HIS A 166 13.91 13.68 -10.19
N LYS A 167 13.50 14.35 -9.10
CA LYS A 167 14.35 15.22 -8.26
C LYS A 167 15.06 16.35 -9.02
N GLY A 168 14.38 16.92 -10.02
CA GLY A 168 14.96 17.99 -10.85
C GLY A 168 15.94 17.51 -11.92
N ASN A 169 16.18 16.20 -12.06
CA ASN A 169 17.08 15.67 -13.09
C ASN A 169 16.37 15.67 -14.46
N VAL A 170 16.75 16.62 -15.32
CA VAL A 170 16.17 16.82 -16.65
C VAL A 170 16.32 15.60 -17.55
N ASP A 171 17.52 14.99 -17.62
CA ASP A 171 17.76 13.82 -18.48
C ASP A 171 16.95 12.60 -18.03
N ALA A 172 16.91 12.34 -16.72
CA ALA A 172 16.12 11.25 -16.15
C ALA A 172 14.62 11.47 -16.36
N ALA A 173 14.15 12.70 -16.17
CA ALA A 173 12.76 13.07 -16.42
C ALA A 173 12.39 12.94 -17.90
N ALA A 174 13.27 13.36 -18.82
CA ALA A 174 13.07 13.24 -20.25
C ALA A 174 13.02 11.77 -20.70
N ALA A 175 13.92 10.93 -20.20
CA ALA A 175 13.91 9.49 -20.48
C ALA A 175 12.61 8.83 -20.01
N LYS A 176 12.14 9.19 -18.81
CA LYS A 176 10.88 8.67 -18.25
C LYS A 176 9.65 9.20 -18.97
N TYR A 177 9.68 10.45 -19.42
CA TYR A 177 8.61 11.02 -20.25
C TYR A 177 8.51 10.33 -21.61
N ARG A 178 9.64 10.04 -22.27
CA ARG A 178 9.62 9.27 -23.54
C ARG A 178 9.07 7.86 -23.35
N ALA A 179 9.49 7.16 -22.29
CA ALA A 179 8.91 5.86 -21.94
C ALA A 179 7.39 5.95 -21.67
N ASN A 180 6.92 7.04 -21.05
CA ASN A 180 5.49 7.31 -20.90
C ASN A 180 4.82 7.49 -22.28
N VAL A 181 5.41 8.24 -23.23
CA VAL A 181 4.86 8.37 -24.60
C VAL A 181 4.67 7.00 -25.27
N ASP A 182 5.64 6.10 -25.16
CA ASP A 182 5.53 4.74 -25.71
C ASP A 182 4.38 3.95 -25.05
N LEU A 183 4.22 4.06 -23.73
CA LEU A 183 3.14 3.42 -23.01
C LEU A 183 1.77 4.04 -23.34
N ARG A 184 1.69 5.36 -23.55
CA ARG A 184 0.47 6.03 -24.00
C ARG A 184 0.00 5.48 -25.34
N GLN A 185 0.92 5.29 -26.28
CA GLN A 185 0.63 4.67 -27.57
C GLN A 185 0.21 3.21 -27.40
N LYS A 186 0.99 2.41 -26.66
CA LYS A 186 0.73 0.98 -26.43
C LYS A 186 -0.67 0.70 -25.87
N TYR A 187 -1.13 1.55 -24.95
CA TYR A 187 -2.41 1.37 -24.26
C TYR A 187 -3.52 2.29 -24.75
N ASN A 188 -3.29 3.05 -25.83
CA ASN A 188 -4.25 4.02 -26.39
C ASN A 188 -4.79 5.01 -25.34
N LEU A 189 -3.90 5.52 -24.49
CA LEU A 189 -4.30 6.36 -23.35
C LEU A 189 -4.89 7.71 -23.79
N ASP A 190 -4.46 8.25 -24.93
CA ASP A 190 -5.02 9.49 -25.46
C ASP A 190 -6.47 9.32 -25.90
N THR A 191 -6.82 8.19 -26.54
CA THR A 191 -8.22 7.86 -26.87
C THR A 191 -9.08 7.71 -25.62
N ILE A 192 -8.56 7.08 -24.57
CA ILE A 192 -9.27 6.97 -23.27
C ILE A 192 -9.51 8.37 -22.70
N ARG A 193 -8.49 9.23 -22.72
CA ARG A 193 -8.57 10.61 -22.22
C ARG A 193 -9.60 11.43 -22.98
N ASP A 194 -9.58 11.36 -24.31
CA ASP A 194 -10.55 12.05 -25.17
C ASP A 194 -11.98 11.58 -24.90
N ASN A 195 -12.19 10.27 -24.74
CA ASN A 195 -13.51 9.72 -24.40
C ASN A 195 -13.99 10.23 -23.03
N ILE A 196 -13.11 10.29 -22.03
CA ILE A 196 -13.46 10.83 -20.70
C ILE A 196 -13.88 12.29 -20.80
N VAL A 197 -13.10 13.12 -21.50
CA VAL A 197 -13.35 14.57 -21.61
C VAL A 197 -14.58 14.86 -22.46
N LEU A 198 -14.67 14.29 -23.66
CA LEU A 198 -15.77 14.52 -24.60
C LEU A 198 -17.09 13.92 -24.08
N GLY A 199 -17.01 12.74 -23.47
CA GLY A 199 -18.15 12.04 -22.89
C GLY A 199 -18.55 12.55 -21.51
N ARG A 200 -17.73 13.41 -20.88
CA ARG A 200 -17.89 13.84 -19.47
C ARG A 200 -18.07 12.65 -18.53
N MET A 201 -17.28 11.61 -18.75
CA MET A 201 -17.41 10.35 -18.04
C MET A 201 -17.08 10.52 -16.56
N THR A 202 -17.87 9.87 -15.73
CA THR A 202 -17.56 9.64 -14.32
C THR A 202 -17.03 8.22 -14.15
N VAL A 203 -16.53 7.89 -12.95
CA VAL A 203 -16.05 6.52 -12.63
C VAL A 203 -17.13 5.46 -12.90
N GLN A 204 -18.40 5.82 -12.75
CA GLN A 204 -19.53 4.90 -12.97
C GLN A 204 -19.71 4.51 -14.44
N ASP A 205 -19.23 5.37 -15.36
CA ASP A 205 -19.33 5.16 -16.80
C ASP A 205 -18.18 4.31 -17.35
N PHE A 206 -17.20 3.93 -16.52
CA PHE A 206 -16.03 3.19 -16.97
C PHE A 206 -16.35 1.74 -17.34
N PRO A 207 -15.64 1.19 -18.35
CA PRO A 207 -15.76 -0.22 -18.70
C PRO A 207 -15.56 -1.10 -17.46
N HIS A 208 -16.47 -2.06 -17.27
CA HIS A 208 -16.44 -3.03 -16.17
C HIS A 208 -16.61 -2.46 -14.74
N TYR A 209 -16.99 -1.19 -14.56
CA TYR A 209 -17.20 -0.58 -13.24
C TYR A 209 -18.15 -1.41 -12.36
N GLU A 210 -19.33 -1.76 -12.87
CA GLU A 210 -20.35 -2.54 -12.14
C GLU A 210 -19.87 -3.94 -11.72
N LYS A 211 -18.91 -4.49 -12.46
CA LYS A 211 -18.31 -5.80 -12.19
C LYS A 211 -17.23 -5.69 -11.12
N ILE A 212 -16.36 -4.69 -11.23
CA ILE A 212 -15.17 -4.52 -10.37
C ILE A 212 -15.52 -3.93 -9.01
N ARG A 213 -16.45 -2.96 -8.95
CA ARG A 213 -16.85 -2.28 -7.69
C ARG A 213 -17.38 -3.23 -6.62
N ARG A 214 -17.87 -4.41 -7.03
CA ARG A 214 -18.37 -5.47 -6.13
C ARG A 214 -17.26 -6.09 -5.29
N TYR A 215 -16.04 -6.09 -5.79
CA TYR A 215 -14.88 -6.72 -5.15
C TYR A 215 -13.89 -5.70 -4.58
N VAL A 216 -13.87 -4.48 -5.14
CA VAL A 216 -12.93 -3.43 -4.75
C VAL A 216 -13.68 -2.21 -4.22
N PRO A 217 -13.90 -2.12 -2.89
CA PRO A 217 -14.51 -0.97 -2.25
C PRO A 217 -13.52 0.20 -2.17
N ALA A 218 -13.44 0.98 -3.24
CA ALA A 218 -12.61 2.18 -3.32
C ALA A 218 -13.36 3.36 -3.96
N VAL A 219 -13.15 4.57 -3.43
CA VAL A 219 -13.75 5.82 -3.95
C VAL A 219 -12.74 6.96 -3.86
N THR A 220 -12.54 7.66 -4.98
CA THR A 220 -11.81 8.93 -5.00
C THR A 220 -12.80 10.09 -4.94
N ALA A 221 -12.74 10.89 -3.88
CA ALA A 221 -13.59 12.05 -3.65
C ALA A 221 -12.90 13.32 -4.14
N TYR A 222 -12.98 13.57 -5.46
CA TYR A 222 -12.35 14.73 -6.12
C TYR A 222 -12.90 16.11 -5.72
N ASP A 223 -13.99 16.14 -4.95
CA ASP A 223 -14.63 17.34 -4.43
C ASP A 223 -14.41 17.54 -2.92
N ILE A 224 -13.63 16.66 -2.28
CA ILE A 224 -13.15 16.85 -0.91
C ILE A 224 -11.66 17.10 -0.98
N GLU A 225 -11.23 18.21 -0.41
CA GLU A 225 -9.84 18.62 -0.37
C GLU A 225 -9.35 18.88 1.05
N ASP A 226 -8.04 18.72 1.27
CA ASP A 226 -7.35 19.18 2.47
C ASP A 226 -6.91 20.66 2.36
N ASP A 227 -6.29 21.19 3.41
CA ASP A 227 -5.82 22.59 3.45
C ASP A 227 -4.77 22.92 2.37
N SER A 228 -4.19 21.91 1.71
CA SER A 228 -3.24 22.06 0.60
C SER A 228 -3.87 21.78 -0.78
N HIS A 229 -5.21 21.73 -0.85
CA HIS A 229 -5.99 21.40 -2.03
C HIS A 229 -5.81 19.97 -2.55
N ASN A 230 -5.17 19.06 -1.79
CA ASN A 230 -5.06 17.67 -2.21
C ASN A 230 -6.41 16.97 -2.05
N VAL A 231 -6.77 16.18 -3.05
CA VAL A 231 -8.02 15.42 -3.03
C VAL A 231 -7.89 14.14 -2.20
N LEU A 232 -9.00 13.63 -1.69
CA LEU A 232 -9.00 12.41 -0.86
C LEU A 232 -9.44 11.17 -1.66
N ALA A 233 -8.76 10.06 -1.44
CA ALA A 233 -9.22 8.73 -1.86
C ALA A 233 -9.38 7.82 -0.64
N PHE A 234 -10.41 6.98 -0.67
CA PHE A 234 -10.75 6.04 0.39
C PHE A 234 -10.73 4.63 -0.18
N GLU A 235 -9.87 3.77 0.34
CA GLU A 235 -9.71 2.38 -0.08
C GLU A 235 -9.94 1.47 1.13
N LYS A 236 -11.01 0.66 1.10
CA LYS A 236 -11.25 -0.34 2.14
C LYS A 236 -10.51 -1.64 1.80
N VAL A 237 -9.19 -1.56 1.82
CA VAL A 237 -8.26 -2.63 1.41
C VAL A 237 -8.55 -3.94 2.13
N GLY A 238 -8.84 -3.90 3.43
CA GLY A 238 -9.12 -5.10 4.20
C GLY A 238 -10.44 -5.81 3.83
N ALA A 239 -11.36 -5.11 3.16
CA ALA A 239 -12.62 -5.65 2.64
C ALA A 239 -12.58 -6.01 1.14
N VAL A 240 -11.40 -5.95 0.50
CA VAL A 240 -11.26 -6.39 -0.90
C VAL A 240 -11.46 -7.90 -1.00
N ASP A 241 -12.42 -8.32 -1.80
CA ASP A 241 -12.62 -9.74 -2.14
C ASP A 241 -11.65 -10.14 -3.26
N VAL A 242 -10.43 -10.48 -2.86
CA VAL A 242 -9.35 -10.87 -3.78
C VAL A 242 -9.73 -12.10 -4.60
N HIS A 243 -10.33 -13.11 -3.97
CA HIS A 243 -10.71 -14.33 -4.66
C HIS A 243 -11.80 -14.05 -5.72
N GLY A 244 -12.87 -13.35 -5.34
CA GLY A 244 -13.92 -12.96 -6.26
C GLY A 244 -13.40 -12.11 -7.42
N LEU A 245 -12.48 -11.18 -7.15
CA LEU A 245 -11.82 -10.36 -8.17
C LEU A 245 -11.00 -11.21 -9.15
N MET A 246 -10.23 -12.17 -8.66
CA MET A 246 -9.37 -13.00 -9.51
C MET A 246 -10.14 -14.02 -10.34
N VAL A 247 -11.21 -14.60 -9.79
CA VAL A 247 -12.05 -15.59 -10.48
C VAL A 247 -12.97 -14.93 -11.50
N ASN A 248 -13.57 -13.79 -11.14
CA ASN A 248 -14.64 -13.22 -11.95
C ASN A 248 -14.16 -12.13 -12.90
N VAL A 249 -13.03 -11.46 -12.64
CA VAL A 249 -12.51 -10.36 -13.47
C VAL A 249 -11.23 -10.80 -14.16
N SER A 250 -11.26 -10.81 -15.49
CA SER A 250 -10.07 -11.10 -16.29
C SER A 250 -9.03 -9.99 -16.19
N GLU A 251 -7.78 -10.30 -16.54
CA GLU A 251 -6.71 -9.31 -16.52
C GLU A 251 -6.95 -8.15 -17.50
N ALA A 252 -7.55 -8.43 -18.67
CA ALA A 252 -7.88 -7.41 -19.66
C ALA A 252 -8.99 -6.45 -19.18
N GLU A 253 -10.02 -6.98 -18.52
CA GLU A 253 -11.09 -6.17 -17.91
C GLU A 253 -10.54 -5.28 -16.78
N TRP A 254 -9.71 -5.86 -15.90
CA TRP A 254 -9.04 -5.12 -14.83
C TRP A 254 -8.15 -4.01 -15.37
N LEU A 255 -7.31 -4.33 -16.35
CA LEU A 255 -6.40 -3.37 -16.96
C LEU A 255 -7.19 -2.23 -17.61
N THR A 256 -8.23 -2.55 -18.38
CA THR A 256 -9.07 -1.53 -19.04
C THR A 256 -9.66 -0.57 -18.01
N PHE A 257 -10.25 -1.09 -16.93
CA PHE A 257 -10.79 -0.26 -15.85
C PHE A 257 -9.72 0.59 -15.16
N ALA A 258 -8.59 -0.02 -14.78
CA ALA A 258 -7.50 0.67 -14.10
C ALA A 258 -6.92 1.82 -14.95
N LEU A 259 -6.82 1.65 -16.27
CA LEU A 259 -6.38 2.70 -17.19
C LEU A 259 -7.32 3.90 -17.20
N HIS A 260 -8.63 3.68 -17.22
CA HIS A 260 -9.62 4.78 -17.16
C HIS A 260 -9.58 5.51 -15.82
N GLU A 261 -9.40 4.78 -14.72
CA GLU A 261 -9.25 5.34 -13.37
C GLU A 261 -8.00 6.24 -13.27
N LEU A 262 -6.86 5.77 -13.79
CA LEU A 262 -5.63 6.53 -13.82
C LEU A 262 -5.71 7.77 -14.71
N GLU A 263 -6.29 7.69 -15.91
CA GLU A 263 -6.45 8.84 -16.80
C GLU A 263 -7.40 9.91 -16.24
N LEU A 264 -8.54 9.50 -15.65
CA LEU A 264 -9.44 10.44 -14.99
C LEU A 264 -8.76 11.12 -13.79
N ARG A 265 -8.00 10.35 -12.99
CA ARG A 265 -7.23 10.91 -11.88
C ARG A 265 -6.26 11.96 -12.40
N ALA A 266 -5.44 11.63 -13.40
CA ALA A 266 -4.48 12.55 -13.98
C ALA A 266 -5.14 13.82 -14.55
N LEU A 267 -6.22 13.67 -15.32
CA LEU A 267 -7.02 14.80 -15.83
C LEU A 267 -7.47 15.73 -14.70
N THR A 268 -8.05 15.14 -13.65
CA THR A 268 -8.62 15.90 -12.54
C THR A 268 -7.53 16.61 -11.75
N LEU A 269 -6.43 15.93 -11.43
CA LEU A 269 -5.31 16.51 -10.69
C LEU A 269 -4.63 17.63 -11.48
N ASP A 270 -4.42 17.48 -12.79
CA ASP A 270 -3.83 18.53 -13.63
C ASP A 270 -4.74 19.77 -13.68
N GLN A 271 -6.05 19.57 -13.86
CA GLN A 271 -7.03 20.64 -13.91
C GLN A 271 -7.09 21.41 -12.58
N ARG A 272 -7.16 20.68 -11.46
CA ARG A 272 -7.11 21.27 -10.12
C ARG A 272 -5.79 21.99 -9.88
N SER A 273 -4.68 21.44 -10.36
CA SER A 273 -3.37 22.09 -10.22
C SER A 273 -3.31 23.43 -10.94
N LEU A 274 -3.96 23.50 -12.10
CA LEU A 274 -4.10 24.74 -12.86
C LEU A 274 -4.97 25.77 -12.13
N GLU A 275 -6.11 25.33 -11.57
CA GLU A 275 -7.06 26.18 -10.83
C GLU A 275 -6.47 26.74 -9.55
N HIS A 276 -5.92 25.86 -8.70
CA HIS A 276 -5.37 26.20 -7.39
C HIS A 276 -3.95 26.70 -7.45
N ARG A 277 -3.33 26.68 -8.64
CA ARG A 277 -2.00 27.25 -8.84
C ARG A 277 -0.95 26.60 -7.90
N THR A 278 -1.13 25.31 -7.65
CA THR A 278 -0.28 24.45 -6.81
C THR A 278 -0.32 23.05 -7.38
N LEU A 279 0.69 22.22 -7.11
CA LEU A 279 0.65 20.83 -7.59
C LEU A 279 -0.29 20.00 -6.72
N VAL A 280 -1.49 19.76 -7.21
CA VAL A 280 -2.53 18.98 -6.54
C VAL A 280 -2.26 17.48 -6.74
N CYS A 281 -2.35 16.73 -5.64
CA CYS A 281 -2.12 15.29 -5.56
C CYS A 281 -3.26 14.61 -4.77
N VAL A 282 -3.22 13.27 -4.68
CA VAL A 282 -4.19 12.49 -3.90
C VAL A 282 -3.61 12.09 -2.54
N THR A 283 -4.35 12.33 -1.46
CA THR A 283 -4.14 11.67 -0.16
C THR A 283 -5.00 10.41 -0.09
N VAL A 284 -4.37 9.24 0.02
CA VAL A 284 -5.07 7.94 0.02
C VAL A 284 -5.22 7.43 1.45
N LEU A 285 -6.45 7.30 1.93
CA LEU A 285 -6.77 6.63 3.19
C LEU A 285 -7.04 5.15 2.91
N ARG A 286 -6.23 4.28 3.49
CA ARG A 286 -6.31 2.84 3.35
C ARG A 286 -6.76 2.21 4.66
N ASP A 287 -7.98 1.71 4.66
CA ASP A 287 -8.54 0.96 5.77
C ASP A 287 -8.15 -0.52 5.64
N LEU A 288 -7.29 -0.97 6.54
CA LEU A 288 -6.84 -2.36 6.61
C LEU A 288 -7.72 -3.23 7.51
N ASP A 289 -8.88 -2.74 7.97
CA ASP A 289 -9.81 -3.56 8.74
C ASP A 289 -10.23 -4.82 7.98
N GLY A 290 -9.95 -5.97 8.59
CA GLY A 290 -10.13 -7.29 7.99
C GLY A 290 -9.02 -7.73 7.04
N PHE A 291 -7.96 -6.95 6.80
CA PHE A 291 -6.84 -7.30 5.92
C PHE A 291 -6.08 -8.56 6.39
N SER A 292 -5.78 -9.46 5.45
CA SER A 292 -5.00 -10.67 5.71
C SER A 292 -4.07 -10.99 4.55
N LEU A 293 -2.79 -11.26 4.85
CA LEU A 293 -1.80 -11.73 3.88
C LEU A 293 -2.17 -13.09 3.28
N THR A 294 -2.93 -13.93 4.01
CA THR A 294 -3.37 -15.24 3.50
C THR A 294 -4.25 -15.17 2.26
N ARG A 295 -4.83 -14.00 1.96
CA ARG A 295 -5.68 -13.79 0.78
C ARG A 295 -4.91 -13.28 -0.44
N LEU A 296 -3.63 -12.95 -0.30
CA LEU A 296 -2.79 -12.48 -1.40
C LEU A 296 -2.13 -13.67 -2.12
N THR A 297 -2.80 -14.14 -3.17
CA THR A 297 -2.24 -15.17 -4.05
C THR A 297 -1.21 -14.57 -5.01
N ARG A 298 -0.29 -15.38 -5.54
CA ARG A 298 0.70 -14.92 -6.54
C ARG A 298 0.07 -14.21 -7.75
N PRO A 299 -1.03 -14.70 -8.36
CA PRO A 299 -1.69 -14.00 -9.46
C PRO A 299 -2.28 -12.65 -9.05
N ALA A 300 -2.81 -12.54 -7.82
CA ALA A 300 -3.31 -11.28 -7.30
C ALA A 300 -2.18 -10.26 -7.08
N LEU A 301 -1.05 -10.72 -6.53
CA LEU A 301 0.15 -9.89 -6.34
C LEU A 301 0.71 -9.41 -7.68
N ALA A 302 0.84 -10.29 -8.68
CA ALA A 302 1.32 -9.92 -10.00
C ALA A 302 0.41 -8.88 -10.68
N ARG A 303 -0.91 -9.04 -10.57
CA ARG A 303 -1.90 -8.06 -11.06
C ARG A 303 -1.72 -6.69 -10.39
N LEU A 304 -1.55 -6.67 -9.07
CA LEU A 304 -1.31 -5.45 -8.31
C LEU A 304 0.01 -4.77 -8.73
N GLN A 305 1.10 -5.53 -8.79
CA GLN A 305 2.43 -5.04 -9.19
C GLN A 305 2.40 -4.42 -10.60
N ARG A 306 1.68 -5.04 -11.54
CA ARG A 306 1.49 -4.52 -12.90
C ARG A 306 0.79 -3.16 -12.89
N THR A 307 -0.29 -3.00 -12.12
CA THR A 307 -1.00 -1.73 -12.01
C THR A 307 -0.13 -0.65 -11.36
N VAL A 308 0.61 -0.99 -10.29
CA VAL A 308 1.50 -0.05 -9.59
C VAL A 308 2.67 0.39 -10.48
N SER A 309 3.28 -0.53 -11.22
CA SER A 309 4.37 -0.24 -12.15
C SER A 309 3.92 0.74 -13.24
N LEU A 310 2.72 0.50 -13.82
CA LEU A 310 2.15 1.40 -14.81
C LEU A 310 1.85 2.78 -14.20
N ALA A 311 1.22 2.81 -13.01
CA ALA A 311 0.89 4.05 -12.32
C ALA A 311 2.14 4.90 -12.06
N SER A 312 3.22 4.24 -11.59
CA SER A 312 4.49 4.88 -11.24
C SER A 312 5.24 5.45 -12.46
N THR A 313 5.12 4.78 -13.61
CA THR A 313 5.80 5.20 -14.84
C THR A 313 5.05 6.34 -15.54
N CYS A 314 3.72 6.24 -15.61
CA CYS A 314 2.91 7.18 -16.40
C CYS A 314 2.46 8.41 -15.61
N TYR A 315 2.36 8.32 -14.28
CA TYR A 315 1.70 9.34 -13.45
C TYR A 315 2.55 9.71 -12.21
N PRO A 316 3.80 10.18 -12.39
CA PRO A 316 4.62 10.64 -11.28
C PRO A 316 3.95 11.79 -10.52
N GLU A 317 4.31 11.95 -9.24
CA GLU A 317 3.77 13.01 -8.37
C GLU A 317 2.23 13.04 -8.32
N SER A 318 1.54 11.90 -8.42
CA SER A 318 0.06 11.84 -8.35
C SER A 318 -0.47 11.58 -6.93
N VAL A 319 0.35 10.97 -6.06
CA VAL A 319 -0.01 10.63 -4.67
C VAL A 319 0.80 11.53 -3.73
N HIS A 320 0.13 12.26 -2.85
CA HIS A 320 0.75 13.09 -1.82
C HIS A 320 1.24 12.24 -0.65
N LYS A 321 0.33 11.45 -0.07
CA LYS A 321 0.60 10.56 1.05
C LYS A 321 -0.40 9.41 1.10
N SER A 322 0.02 8.32 1.73
CA SER A 322 -0.83 7.17 2.04
C SER A 322 -0.99 7.05 3.55
N VAL A 323 -2.22 7.10 4.04
CA VAL A 323 -2.57 6.99 5.45
C VAL A 323 -3.21 5.63 5.68
N PHE A 324 -2.55 4.75 6.42
CA PHE A 324 -3.10 3.45 6.78
C PHE A 324 -3.80 3.53 8.13
N VAL A 325 -5.06 3.09 8.18
CA VAL A 325 -5.89 3.02 9.38
C VAL A 325 -6.34 1.59 9.64
N ASN A 326 -6.70 1.28 10.89
CA ASN A 326 -7.03 -0.09 11.34
C ASN A 326 -5.96 -1.11 10.92
N THR A 327 -4.69 -0.69 10.97
CA THR A 327 -3.59 -1.57 10.62
C THR A 327 -3.53 -2.71 11.63
N PRO A 328 -3.49 -3.97 11.19
CA PRO A 328 -3.27 -5.08 12.11
C PRO A 328 -2.00 -4.83 12.93
N LEU A 329 -1.98 -5.26 14.19
CA LEU A 329 -0.86 -5.03 15.12
C LEU A 329 0.50 -5.52 14.60
N TRP A 330 0.50 -6.54 13.73
CA TRP A 330 1.73 -7.01 13.08
C TRP A 330 2.32 -5.97 12.10
N LEU A 331 1.57 -4.94 11.71
CA LEU A 331 1.96 -3.88 10.78
C LEU A 331 2.34 -2.55 11.50
N ASP A 332 2.59 -2.57 12.81
CA ASP A 332 2.93 -1.37 13.61
C ASP A 332 4.25 -0.68 13.21
N ASP A 333 4.47 0.55 13.68
CA ASP A 333 5.40 1.55 13.13
C ASP A 333 6.87 1.10 12.91
N ALA A 334 7.39 0.18 13.73
CA ALA A 334 8.72 -0.42 13.52
C ALA A 334 8.78 -1.37 12.30
N GLN A 335 7.62 -1.88 11.87
CA GLN A 335 7.41 -2.66 10.65
C GLN A 335 6.85 -1.83 9.48
N ARG A 336 6.23 -0.66 9.70
CA ARG A 336 5.94 0.31 8.62
C ARG A 336 7.22 0.79 7.92
N GLN A 337 8.30 1.01 8.66
CA GLN A 337 9.63 1.26 8.08
C GLN A 337 10.20 0.03 7.34
N LYS A 338 9.70 -1.17 7.65
CA LYS A 338 10.05 -2.44 6.99
C LYS A 338 9.03 -2.87 5.94
N THR A 339 7.94 -2.14 5.68
CA THR A 339 7.05 -2.40 4.53
C THR A 339 7.59 -1.76 3.23
N VAL A 340 8.81 -1.18 3.31
CA VAL A 340 9.74 -0.95 2.20
C VAL A 340 10.18 -2.28 1.55
N PHE A 341 9.85 -3.42 2.16
CA PHE A 341 10.26 -4.77 1.72
C PHE A 341 9.69 -5.26 0.39
N LEU A 342 8.72 -4.57 -0.20
CA LEU A 342 8.25 -4.90 -1.56
C LEU A 342 9.15 -4.36 -2.68
N THR A 343 10.32 -3.77 -2.40
CA THR A 343 11.07 -3.05 -3.45
C THR A 343 12.54 -3.40 -3.63
N ARG A 344 13.27 -4.05 -2.71
CA ARG A 344 14.74 -4.05 -2.84
C ARG A 344 15.56 -5.31 -2.54
N GLY A 345 14.99 -6.44 -2.11
CA GLY A 345 15.79 -7.64 -1.86
C GLY A 345 16.96 -7.42 -0.88
N ASP A 346 16.80 -6.49 0.07
CA ASP A 346 17.81 -6.23 1.11
C ASP A 346 17.60 -7.19 2.29
N ALA A 347 18.64 -7.96 2.64
CA ALA A 347 18.62 -8.98 3.68
C ALA A 347 18.73 -8.39 5.12
N SER A 348 18.69 -7.07 5.27
CA SER A 348 18.85 -6.41 6.57
C SER A 348 17.81 -6.90 7.61
N GLY A 349 18.32 -7.51 8.69
CA GLY A 349 17.53 -8.11 9.77
C GLY A 349 16.88 -9.47 9.45
N ALA A 350 17.16 -10.07 8.29
CA ALA A 350 16.81 -11.46 8.01
C ALA A 350 17.84 -12.38 8.67
N THR A 351 17.39 -13.55 9.10
CA THR A 351 18.29 -14.62 9.55
C THR A 351 18.67 -15.43 8.33
N GLU A 352 19.96 -15.42 7.98
CA GLU A 352 20.52 -16.33 7.00
C GLU A 352 20.75 -17.71 7.66
N ALA A 353 20.37 -18.77 6.97
CA ALA A 353 20.51 -20.14 7.45
C ALA A 353 20.88 -21.09 6.32
N ASP A 354 21.84 -21.96 6.62
CA ASP A 354 22.25 -23.04 5.74
C ASP A 354 21.65 -24.39 6.20
N ILE A 355 21.09 -25.12 5.25
CA ILE A 355 20.56 -26.47 5.44
C ILE A 355 21.45 -27.45 4.71
N ARG A 356 22.06 -28.37 5.44
CA ARG A 356 22.93 -29.40 4.86
C ARG A 356 22.14 -30.37 3.98
N PRO A 357 22.78 -31.09 3.06
CA PRO A 357 22.14 -32.22 2.39
C PRO A 357 21.61 -33.21 3.43
N ARG A 358 20.41 -33.73 3.20
CA ARG A 358 19.72 -34.68 4.09
C ARG A 358 19.34 -34.11 5.47
N ASP A 359 19.22 -32.79 5.58
CA ASP A 359 18.96 -32.10 6.86
C ASP A 359 17.66 -31.27 6.81
N VAL A 360 17.16 -30.87 7.99
CA VAL A 360 15.94 -30.08 8.16
C VAL A 360 16.19 -28.95 9.16
N LEU A 361 16.01 -27.71 8.72
CA LEU A 361 16.01 -26.55 9.62
C LEU A 361 14.63 -26.41 10.25
N THR A 362 14.58 -26.31 11.58
CA THR A 362 13.34 -26.10 12.34
C THR A 362 13.45 -24.88 13.24
N VAL A 363 12.43 -24.03 13.23
CA VAL A 363 12.40 -22.80 14.03
C VAL A 363 11.09 -22.75 14.83
N PRO A 364 11.15 -22.95 16.17
CA PRO A 364 9.97 -23.01 17.01
C PRO A 364 9.54 -21.64 17.57
N PHE A 365 8.23 -21.42 17.65
CA PHE A 365 7.58 -20.23 18.20
C PHE A 365 6.54 -20.64 19.25
N ARG A 366 6.64 -20.08 20.46
CA ARG A 366 5.62 -20.26 21.50
C ARG A 366 4.41 -19.42 21.17
N MET A 367 3.24 -20.05 21.17
CA MET A 367 1.96 -19.47 20.78
C MET A 367 0.95 -19.61 21.92
N ASN A 368 0.16 -18.57 22.18
CA ASN A 368 -1.10 -18.66 22.91
C ASN A 368 -2.26 -18.87 21.92
N ALA A 369 -3.44 -19.18 22.45
CA ALA A 369 -4.66 -19.18 21.64
C ALA A 369 -4.86 -17.79 21.01
N ASN A 370 -5.15 -17.77 19.71
CA ASN A 370 -5.34 -16.58 18.88
C ASN A 370 -4.07 -15.73 18.62
N ASP A 371 -2.89 -16.17 19.03
CA ASP A 371 -1.65 -15.57 18.54
C ASP A 371 -1.47 -15.90 17.05
N THR A 372 -0.93 -14.95 16.27
CA THR A 372 -0.66 -15.14 14.84
C THR A 372 0.85 -15.18 14.58
N LEU A 373 1.34 -16.30 14.05
CA LEU A 373 2.71 -16.44 13.55
C LEU A 373 2.76 -15.87 12.12
N CYS A 374 3.65 -14.92 11.87
CA CYS A 374 3.92 -14.37 10.54
C CYS A 374 5.36 -14.70 10.13
N TRP A 375 5.57 -15.09 8.87
CA TRP A 375 6.90 -15.38 8.33
C TRP A 375 7.07 -14.92 6.89
N GLU A 376 8.33 -14.72 6.52
CA GLU A 376 8.80 -14.49 5.17
C GLU A 376 10.13 -15.23 4.97
N PHE A 377 10.33 -15.88 3.83
CA PHE A 377 11.62 -16.46 3.48
C PHE A 377 11.89 -16.45 1.97
N CYS A 378 13.17 -16.52 1.61
CA CYS A 378 13.62 -16.73 0.24
C CYS A 378 14.78 -17.73 0.24
N VAL A 379 14.82 -18.61 -0.77
CA VAL A 379 15.91 -19.57 -0.94
C VAL A 379 16.84 -19.07 -2.04
N ALA A 380 18.13 -18.93 -1.73
CA ALA A 380 19.11 -18.38 -2.65
C ALA A 380 19.30 -19.26 -3.89
N GLN A 381 19.45 -20.57 -3.70
CA GLN A 381 19.70 -21.52 -4.79
C GLN A 381 19.12 -22.89 -4.46
N TYR A 382 18.57 -23.54 -5.50
CA TYR A 382 17.88 -24.84 -5.47
C TYR A 382 16.62 -24.87 -4.60
N ASP A 383 15.73 -25.80 -4.90
CA ASP A 383 14.43 -25.87 -4.24
C ASP A 383 14.54 -26.42 -2.81
N VAL A 384 13.61 -26.03 -1.94
CA VAL A 384 13.47 -26.58 -0.59
C VAL A 384 12.03 -27.01 -0.36
N ASP A 385 11.80 -28.08 0.39
CA ASP A 385 10.44 -28.39 0.83
C ASP A 385 10.17 -27.60 2.11
N PHE A 386 8.97 -27.03 2.28
CA PHE A 386 8.60 -26.27 3.47
C PHE A 386 7.23 -26.74 3.99
N LEU A 387 7.10 -26.76 5.31
CA LEU A 387 5.85 -27.03 6.02
C LEU A 387 5.81 -26.28 7.36
N VAL A 388 4.60 -26.16 7.91
CA VAL A 388 4.40 -25.67 9.27
C VAL A 388 3.77 -26.77 10.11
N LYS A 389 4.33 -27.00 11.29
CA LYS A 389 3.79 -27.94 12.27
C LYS A 389 3.33 -27.20 13.51
N PHE A 390 2.32 -27.75 14.18
CA PHE A 390 1.86 -27.24 15.46
C PHE A 390 1.89 -28.35 16.49
N ARG A 391 2.57 -28.08 17.61
CA ARG A 391 2.74 -28.99 18.73
C ARG A 391 1.93 -28.53 19.93
N THR A 392 1.02 -29.36 20.40
CA THR A 392 0.20 -29.13 21.60
C THR A 392 0.49 -30.20 22.65
N GLN A 393 0.07 -29.96 23.89
CA GLN A 393 0.13 -30.95 24.96
C GLN A 393 -1.22 -31.65 25.05
N GLY A 394 -1.23 -32.97 24.81
CA GLY A 394 -2.41 -33.82 24.97
C GLY A 394 -2.27 -34.79 26.14
N ASP A 395 -3.31 -35.61 26.37
CA ASP A 395 -3.43 -36.53 27.51
C ASP A 395 -2.35 -37.63 27.56
N GLY A 396 -1.59 -37.82 26.48
CA GLY A 396 -0.48 -38.78 26.37
C GLY A 396 0.89 -38.16 26.09
N GLY A 397 1.04 -36.84 26.19
CA GLY A 397 2.28 -36.12 25.89
C GLY A 397 2.17 -35.12 24.74
N ALA A 398 3.30 -34.71 24.16
CA ALA A 398 3.33 -33.75 23.06
C ALA A 398 2.79 -34.38 21.77
N VAL A 399 1.75 -33.77 21.20
CA VAL A 399 1.16 -34.15 19.90
C VAL A 399 1.58 -33.12 18.87
N GLU A 400 2.10 -33.57 17.73
CA GLU A 400 2.55 -32.71 16.63
C GLU A 400 1.71 -33.01 15.39
N GLN A 401 1.14 -31.97 14.78
CA GLN A 401 0.29 -32.06 13.60
C GLN A 401 0.76 -31.06 12.54
N SER A 402 0.57 -31.39 11.26
CA SER A 402 0.71 -30.41 10.17
C SER A 402 -0.39 -29.36 10.29
N VAL A 403 -0.03 -28.11 10.02
CA VAL A 403 -1.01 -27.03 9.93
C VAL A 403 -1.76 -27.14 8.61
N GLU A 404 -3.10 -27.05 8.67
CA GLU A 404 -3.96 -27.07 7.49
C GLU A 404 -3.56 -25.97 6.49
N GLY A 405 -3.37 -26.35 5.22
CA GLY A 405 -2.90 -25.45 4.16
C GLY A 405 -1.37 -25.23 4.14
N TRP A 406 -0.63 -25.82 5.08
CA TRP A 406 0.83 -25.73 5.19
C TRP A 406 1.49 -27.11 5.32
N ASP A 407 0.93 -28.09 4.61
CA ASP A 407 1.57 -29.39 4.39
C ASP A 407 2.85 -29.24 3.56
N LYS A 408 3.69 -30.28 3.60
CA LYS A 408 4.98 -30.31 2.91
C LYS A 408 4.83 -30.05 1.41
N ALA A 409 5.29 -28.88 0.97
CA ALA A 409 5.28 -28.46 -0.43
C ALA A 409 6.66 -27.98 -0.87
N ARG A 410 6.96 -28.11 -2.17
CA ARG A 410 8.23 -27.66 -2.76
C ARG A 410 8.18 -26.19 -3.13
N PHE A 411 9.18 -25.43 -2.68
CA PHE A 411 9.36 -24.02 -2.97
C PHE A 411 10.59 -23.80 -3.84
N VAL A 412 10.41 -23.06 -4.94
CA VAL A 412 11.42 -22.85 -5.97
C VAL A 412 12.36 -21.72 -5.54
N HIS A 413 13.66 -21.90 -5.77
CA HIS A 413 14.65 -20.88 -5.46
C HIS A 413 14.40 -19.55 -6.17
N GLY A 414 14.83 -18.44 -5.55
CA GLY A 414 14.62 -17.08 -6.04
C GLY A 414 13.21 -16.54 -5.82
N GLN A 415 12.27 -17.34 -5.29
CA GLN A 415 10.94 -16.88 -4.91
C GLN A 415 10.92 -16.46 -3.44
N VAL A 416 10.35 -15.29 -3.17
CA VAL A 416 10.04 -14.82 -1.82
C VAL A 416 8.66 -15.35 -1.44
N GLU A 417 8.58 -16.01 -0.29
CA GLU A 417 7.36 -16.54 0.29
C GLU A 417 7.04 -15.81 1.58
N ALA A 418 5.82 -15.30 1.70
CA ALA A 418 5.35 -14.61 2.89
C ALA A 418 3.95 -15.11 3.27
N ALA A 419 3.76 -15.43 4.54
CA ALA A 419 2.50 -15.97 5.03
C ALA A 419 2.33 -15.81 6.55
N SER A 420 1.15 -16.21 7.03
CA SER A 420 0.82 -16.18 8.44
C SER A 420 -0.16 -17.28 8.80
N TRP A 421 -0.16 -17.69 10.07
CA TRP A 421 -1.07 -18.67 10.63
C TRP A 421 -1.45 -18.31 12.07
N THR A 422 -2.74 -18.42 12.41
CA THR A 422 -3.27 -18.13 13.75
C THR A 422 -3.47 -19.41 14.53
N ALA A 423 -2.93 -19.47 15.74
CA ALA A 423 -2.99 -20.64 16.59
C ALA A 423 -4.39 -20.81 17.20
N PRO A 424 -5.05 -21.97 17.02
CA PRO A 424 -6.38 -22.23 17.60
C PRO A 424 -6.32 -22.45 19.12
N SER A 425 -5.15 -22.80 19.65
CA SER A 425 -4.91 -23.06 21.06
C SER A 425 -3.48 -22.68 21.45
N ALA A 426 -3.15 -22.73 22.74
CA ALA A 426 -1.76 -22.60 23.17
C ALA A 426 -0.92 -23.80 22.69
N GLY A 427 0.34 -23.56 22.31
CA GLY A 427 1.23 -24.59 21.80
C GLY A 427 2.53 -24.01 21.22
N VAL A 428 3.22 -24.82 20.40
CA VAL A 428 4.45 -24.42 19.72
C VAL A 428 4.27 -24.62 18.21
N ALA A 429 4.29 -23.53 17.46
CA ALA A 429 4.36 -23.57 16.00
C ALA A 429 5.81 -23.75 15.57
N VAL A 430 6.05 -24.57 14.55
CA VAL A 430 7.40 -24.88 14.06
C VAL A 430 7.43 -24.69 12.55
N LEU A 431 8.26 -23.75 12.10
CA LEU A 431 8.58 -23.59 10.69
C LEU A 431 9.64 -24.63 10.31
N CYS A 432 9.40 -25.41 9.27
CA CYS A 432 10.28 -26.50 8.84
C CYS A 432 10.71 -26.30 7.39
N TRP A 433 12.00 -26.08 7.16
CA TRP A 433 12.62 -26.14 5.83
C TRP A 433 13.38 -27.46 5.70
N ASP A 434 12.93 -28.29 4.77
CA ASP A 434 13.33 -29.68 4.62
C ASP A 434 14.17 -29.87 3.35
N ASN A 435 15.44 -30.23 3.53
CA ASN A 435 16.39 -30.59 2.49
C ASN A 435 16.75 -32.09 2.52
N SER A 436 15.90 -32.93 3.13
CA SER A 436 16.10 -34.37 3.28
C SER A 436 16.28 -35.09 1.94
N PHE A 437 15.66 -34.57 0.87
CA PHE A 437 15.71 -35.13 -0.47
C PHE A 437 17.02 -34.84 -1.22
N SER A 438 17.85 -33.90 -0.78
CA SER A 438 19.12 -33.57 -1.45
C SER A 438 20.25 -34.45 -0.97
N TRP A 439 20.97 -35.09 -1.90
CA TRP A 439 22.06 -36.02 -1.57
C TRP A 439 23.42 -35.35 -1.46
N THR A 440 23.65 -34.27 -2.21
CA THR A 440 24.97 -33.62 -2.33
C THR A 440 24.95 -32.10 -2.19
N ARG A 441 23.76 -31.47 -2.19
CA ARG A 441 23.60 -30.01 -2.25
C ARG A 441 22.94 -29.46 -0.98
N GLY A 442 23.63 -28.54 -0.32
CA GLY A 442 23.03 -27.70 0.72
C GLY A 442 22.06 -26.67 0.13
N LYS A 443 21.33 -25.98 1.00
CA LYS A 443 20.45 -24.86 0.67
C LYS A 443 20.79 -23.69 1.58
N THR A 444 20.80 -22.48 1.04
CA THR A 444 20.94 -21.26 1.82
C THR A 444 19.64 -20.50 1.69
N LEU A 445 19.05 -20.09 2.81
CA LEU A 445 17.83 -19.31 2.85
C LEU A 445 17.97 -18.12 3.79
N CYS A 446 17.24 -17.06 3.49
CA CYS A 446 17.06 -15.93 4.39
C CYS A 446 15.60 -15.93 4.85
N TYR A 447 15.36 -15.86 6.16
CA TYR A 447 14.01 -15.81 6.71
C TYR A 447 13.83 -14.77 7.80
N LYS A 448 12.58 -14.37 8.01
CA LYS A 448 12.08 -13.56 9.12
C LYS A 448 10.81 -14.18 9.63
N ALA A 449 10.63 -14.23 10.95
CA ALA A 449 9.39 -14.71 11.55
C ALA A 449 9.14 -14.05 12.90
N SER A 450 7.87 -13.83 13.24
CA SER A 450 7.45 -13.18 14.49
C SER A 450 6.04 -13.58 14.91
N VAL A 451 5.75 -13.51 16.21
CA VAL A 451 4.44 -13.82 16.79
C VAL A 451 3.73 -12.52 17.17
N ALA A 452 2.52 -12.32 16.67
CA ALA A 452 1.62 -11.23 17.02
C ALA A 452 0.54 -11.71 17.99
N LYS A 453 0.23 -10.89 19.01
CA LYS A 453 -0.78 -11.21 20.04
C LYS A 453 -2.15 -10.62 19.68
N PRO A 454 -3.28 -11.26 20.09
CA PRO A 454 -4.61 -10.70 19.90
C PRO A 454 -4.81 -9.45 20.77
N SER A 455 -5.42 -8.40 20.20
CA SER A 455 -5.85 -7.21 20.93
C SER A 455 -7.02 -7.56 21.85
N ILE A 456 -6.84 -7.42 23.16
CA ILE A 456 -7.94 -7.58 24.13
C ILE A 456 -8.87 -6.38 23.96
N VAL A 457 -9.97 -6.57 23.22
CA VAL A 457 -11.20 -5.81 23.47
C VAL A 457 -11.87 -6.54 24.62
N MET A 458 -11.82 -5.97 25.83
CA MET A 458 -12.51 -6.55 26.99
C MET A 458 -14.02 -6.53 26.71
N ASN A 459 -14.55 -7.67 26.29
CA ASN A 459 -15.97 -7.94 26.25
C ASN A 459 -16.27 -8.80 27.50
N ASP A 460 -16.36 -8.14 28.65
CA ASP A 460 -16.75 -8.78 29.90
C ASP A 460 -18.29 -8.80 29.94
N MET A 461 -18.87 -9.80 29.29
CA MET A 461 -20.24 -10.23 29.54
C MET A 461 -20.17 -11.62 30.13
N SER A 462 -20.30 -11.66 31.46
CA SER A 462 -20.49 -12.85 32.28
C SER A 462 -21.65 -13.69 31.77
N ASP A 463 -21.38 -14.96 31.48
CA ASP A 463 -22.38 -15.99 31.24
C ASP A 463 -22.35 -16.93 32.46
N ASP A 464 -23.09 -16.58 33.51
CA ASP A 464 -23.51 -17.54 34.52
C ASP A 464 -25.03 -17.70 34.41
N ALA A 465 -25.39 -18.93 34.09
CA ALA A 465 -26.70 -19.36 33.64
C ALA A 465 -27.82 -19.14 34.67
N MET A 466 -29.02 -18.87 34.15
CA MET A 466 -30.27 -19.08 34.85
C MET A 466 -30.34 -20.50 35.42
N ASP A 467 -30.57 -20.61 36.72
CA ASP A 467 -31.23 -21.77 37.31
C ASP A 467 -32.64 -21.37 37.78
N LEU A 468 -33.64 -21.95 37.12
CA LEU A 468 -35.06 -21.81 37.43
C LEU A 468 -35.60 -23.19 37.85
N SER A 469 -35.54 -23.47 39.15
CA SER A 469 -36.51 -24.29 39.90
C SER A 469 -36.16 -24.11 41.38
N GLY A 470 -36.99 -23.54 42.26
CA GLY A 470 -38.35 -23.92 42.61
C GLY A 470 -38.35 -24.16 44.13
N HIS A 471 -39.38 -23.67 44.82
CA HIS A 471 -39.77 -23.97 46.22
C HIS A 471 -39.36 -23.04 47.38
N THR A 472 -40.30 -22.12 47.66
CA THR A 472 -41.05 -21.92 48.94
C THR A 472 -40.36 -21.58 50.27
N SER A 473 -41.00 -20.58 50.92
CA SER A 473 -41.11 -20.30 52.37
C SER A 473 -39.82 -19.84 53.06
N LEU A 474 -39.77 -18.74 53.82
CA LEU A 474 -40.76 -17.89 54.50
C LEU A 474 -40.20 -16.45 54.57
#